data_AF-A0A085LGY9-F1
#
_entry.id   AF-A0A085LGY9-F1
#
_cell.length_a   1.000
_cell.length_b   1.000
_cell.length_c   1.000
_cell.angle_alpha   90.00
_cell.angle_beta   90.00
_cell.angle_gamma   90.00
#
_symmetry.space_group_name_H-M   'P 1'
#
loop_
_entity.id
_entity.type
_entity.pdbx_description
1 polymer ?
#
loop_
_entity_poly.entity_id
_entity_poly.type
_entity_poly.pdbx_seq_one_letter_code
_entity_poly.pdbx_strand_id
1 'polypeptide(L)'
;MPARSAEPSLAFDAVVLAGGRAERLGTPKPGLVVGGRPLLEHALAATAGAGRTVVVGPDELAAPGRYARTREDPPFGGPVAGIAAGLAALPDD
;
A
#
# COMPACT_ATOMS: atom_id res chain seq x y z
N MET A 1 -17.29 -7.45 24.00
CA MET A 1 -16.93 -6.08 23.56
C MET A 1 -18.15 -5.47 22.91
N PRO A 2 -18.62 -4.28 23.30
CA PRO A 2 -19.69 -3.62 22.57
C PRO A 2 -19.20 -3.32 21.15
N ALA A 3 -20.03 -3.59 20.14
CA ALA A 3 -19.77 -3.19 18.77
C ALA A 3 -19.69 -1.66 18.73
N ARG A 4 -18.57 -1.10 18.23
CA ARG A 4 -18.48 0.33 17.96
C ARG A 4 -19.64 0.69 17.03
N SER A 5 -20.44 1.67 17.44
CA SER A 5 -21.40 2.34 16.56
C SER A 5 -20.70 2.71 15.27
N ALA A 6 -21.28 2.35 14.13
CA ALA A 6 -20.73 2.69 12.83
C ALA A 6 -20.77 4.21 12.68
N GLU A 7 -19.64 4.87 12.97
CA GLU A 7 -19.41 6.24 12.54
C GLU A 7 -19.57 6.28 11.01
N PRO A 8 -20.07 7.38 10.42
CA PRO A 8 -20.15 7.50 8.98
C PRO A 8 -18.79 7.14 8.41
N SER A 9 -18.73 6.02 7.70
CA SER A 9 -17.56 5.59 6.96
C SER A 9 -17.31 6.67 5.93
N LEU A 10 -16.38 7.58 6.20
CA LEU A 10 -15.87 8.49 5.19
C LEU A 10 -15.46 7.64 3.99
N ALA A 11 -15.93 7.99 2.79
CA ALA A 11 -15.42 7.35 1.59
C ALA A 11 -13.94 7.75 1.45
N PHE A 12 -13.07 6.76 1.27
CA PHE A 12 -11.63 7.01 1.11
C PHE A 12 -11.01 6.01 0.15
N ASP A 13 -9.94 6.46 -0.50
CA ASP A 13 -9.00 5.62 -1.24
C ASP A 13 -7.69 5.49 -0.46
N ALA A 14 -6.91 4.45 -0.77
CA ALA A 14 -5.69 4.12 -0.05
C ALA A 14 -4.47 4.00 -0.97
N VAL A 15 -3.35 4.55 -0.52
CA VAL A 15 -2.03 4.38 -1.14
C VAL A 15 -1.13 3.65 -0.15
N VAL A 16 -0.63 2.48 -0.53
CA VAL A 16 0.28 1.65 0.27
C VAL A 16 1.69 1.73 -0.32
N LEU A 17 2.57 2.44 0.36
CA LEU A 17 3.98 2.55 -0.02
C LEU A 17 4.72 1.28 0.41
N ALA A 18 5.09 0.45 -0.56
CA ALA A 18 5.78 -0.81 -0.35
C ALA A 18 7.18 -0.86 -1.00
N GLY A 19 7.60 0.22 -1.67
CA GLY A 19 8.93 0.36 -2.25
C GLY A 19 10.04 0.73 -1.25
N GLY A 20 11.23 0.99 -1.80
CA GLY A 20 12.43 1.39 -1.05
C GLY A 20 13.60 0.43 -1.25
N ARG A 21 14.79 0.85 -0.82
CA ARG A 21 16.05 0.12 -1.05
C ARG A 21 16.37 -0.96 -0.03
N ALA A 22 15.58 -1.08 1.04
CA ALA A 22 15.83 -2.00 2.15
C ALA A 22 17.21 -1.86 2.84
N GLU A 23 17.92 -0.74 2.67
CA GLU A 23 19.33 -0.57 3.10
C GLU A 23 19.59 -0.84 4.57
N ARG A 24 18.66 -0.49 5.46
CA ARG A 24 18.81 -0.67 6.91
C ARG A 24 18.55 -2.10 7.37
N LEU A 25 17.71 -2.82 6.64
CA LEU A 25 17.19 -4.14 7.03
C LEU A 25 17.86 -5.27 6.24
N GLY A 26 18.58 -4.95 5.16
CA GLY A 26 19.25 -5.89 4.27
C GLY A 26 18.30 -6.78 3.46
N THR A 27 16.99 -6.70 3.69
CA THR A 27 15.95 -7.51 3.06
C THR A 27 14.69 -6.69 2.78
N PRO A 28 13.96 -6.95 1.67
CA PRO A 28 12.71 -6.26 1.38
C PRO A 28 11.69 -6.36 2.51
N LYS A 29 11.42 -5.21 3.16
CA LYS A 29 10.45 -5.09 4.27
C LYS A 29 9.05 -5.67 3.95
N PRO A 30 8.47 -5.48 2.74
CA PRO A 30 7.12 -5.98 2.44
C PRO A 30 6.93 -7.49 2.68
N GLY A 31 7.98 -8.28 2.43
CA GLY A 31 7.95 -9.74 2.58
C GLY A 31 8.25 -10.24 4.00
N LEU A 32 8.61 -9.37 4.94
CA LEU A 32 8.85 -9.79 6.32
C LEU A 32 7.57 -10.35 6.93
N VAL A 33 7.66 -11.53 7.54
CA VAL A 33 6.51 -12.19 8.16
C VAL A 33 6.38 -11.73 9.61
N VAL A 34 5.19 -11.24 9.97
CA VAL A 34 4.81 -10.86 11.34
C VAL A 34 3.49 -11.53 11.66
N GLY A 35 3.40 -12.27 12.78
CA GLY A 35 2.17 -12.98 13.15
C GLY A 35 1.64 -13.91 12.05
N GLY A 36 2.55 -14.57 11.31
CA GLY A 36 2.22 -15.54 10.27
C GLY A 36 1.82 -14.96 8.91
N ARG A 37 1.83 -13.63 8.72
CA ARG A 37 1.52 -12.98 7.43
C ARG A 37 2.60 -11.96 7.02
N PRO A 38 2.88 -11.78 5.71
CA PRO A 38 3.76 -10.71 5.23
C PRO A 38 3.30 -9.32 5.69
N LEU A 39 4.25 -8.43 6.00
CA LEU A 39 3.96 -7.05 6.43
C LEU A 39 3.08 -6.30 5.44
N LEU A 40 3.26 -6.52 4.15
CA LEU A 40 2.42 -5.94 3.12
C LEU A 40 0.96 -6.38 3.24
N GLU A 41 0.69 -7.65 3.55
CA GLU A 41 -0.67 -8.14 3.73
C GLU A 41 -1.37 -7.49 4.93
N HIS A 42 -0.63 -7.20 6.01
CA HIS A 42 -1.21 -6.46 7.14
C HIS A 42 -1.61 -5.05 6.74
N ALA A 43 -0.77 -4.33 5.99
CA ALA A 43 -1.09 -3.00 5.50
C ALA A 43 -2.30 -3.03 4.56
N LEU A 44 -2.34 -3.99 3.63
CA LEU A 44 -3.47 -4.16 2.71
C LEU A 44 -4.76 -4.51 3.44
N ALA A 45 -4.71 -5.37 4.45
CA ALA A 45 -5.87 -5.71 5.27
C ALA A 45 -6.44 -4.48 6.01
N ALA A 46 -5.59 -3.55 6.44
CA ALA A 46 -6.02 -2.30 7.06
C ALA A 46 -6.76 -1.37 6.06
N THR A 47 -6.57 -1.56 4.76
CA THR A 47 -7.25 -0.79 3.69
C THR A 47 -8.54 -1.43 3.19
N ALA A 48 -9.06 -2.47 3.86
CA ALA A 48 -10.23 -3.22 3.36
C ALA A 48 -11.52 -2.41 3.19
N GLY A 49 -11.63 -1.23 3.82
CA GLY A 49 -12.75 -0.29 3.64
C GLY A 49 -12.54 0.76 2.55
N ALA A 50 -11.38 0.78 1.88
CA ALA A 50 -11.12 1.74 0.82
C ALA A 50 -11.92 1.40 -0.44
N GLY A 51 -12.38 2.42 -1.16
CA GLY A 51 -12.97 2.24 -2.49
C GLY A 51 -11.95 1.65 -3.46
N ARG A 52 -10.72 2.19 -3.42
CA ARG A 52 -9.57 1.73 -4.20
C ARG A 52 -8.31 1.69 -3.34
N THR A 53 -7.46 0.70 -3.63
CA THR A 53 -6.12 0.59 -3.03
C THR A 53 -5.07 0.48 -4.12
N VAL A 54 -4.09 1.38 -4.08
CA VAL A 54 -2.90 1.37 -4.94
C VAL A 54 -1.69 0.94 -4.12
N VAL A 55 -0.92 -0.03 -4.63
CA VAL A 55 0.37 -0.42 -4.08
C VAL A 55 1.49 0.25 -4.87
N VAL A 56 2.34 1.00 -4.19
CA VAL A 56 3.49 1.68 -4.80
C VAL A 56 4.76 0.89 -4.52
N GLY A 57 5.38 0.35 -5.56
CA GLY A 57 6.61 -0.43 -5.45
C GLY A 57 6.86 -1.32 -6.66
N PRO A 58 7.89 -2.18 -6.61
CA PRO A 58 8.15 -3.18 -7.65
C PRO A 58 6.95 -4.09 -7.92
N ASP A 59 6.82 -4.55 -9.18
CA ASP A 59 5.67 -5.33 -9.66
C ASP A 59 5.50 -6.67 -8.93
N GLU A 60 6.57 -7.20 -8.34
CA GLU A 60 6.59 -8.48 -7.63
C GLU A 60 5.89 -8.42 -6.26
N LEU A 61 5.62 -7.23 -5.73
CA LEU A 61 5.12 -7.07 -4.37
C LEU A 61 3.65 -7.45 -4.18
N ALA A 62 2.82 -7.25 -5.20
CA ALA A 62 1.39 -7.51 -5.08
C ALA A 62 0.90 -8.42 -6.21
N ALA A 63 0.08 -9.42 -5.84
CA ALA A 63 -0.54 -10.32 -6.79
C ALA A 63 -1.35 -9.51 -7.83
N PRO A 64 -1.20 -9.80 -9.13
CA PRO A 64 -1.97 -9.14 -10.18
C PRO A 64 -3.47 -9.26 -9.94
N GLY A 65 -4.22 -8.19 -10.25
CA GLY A 65 -5.69 -8.22 -10.30
C GLY A 65 -6.44 -7.93 -8.99
N ARG A 66 -5.76 -7.88 -7.84
CA ARG A 66 -6.41 -7.51 -6.56
C ARG A 66 -6.28 -6.02 -6.21
N TYR A 67 -5.16 -5.40 -6.55
CA TYR A 67 -4.87 -4.00 -6.25
C TYR A 67 -4.27 -3.33 -7.47
N ALA A 68 -4.53 -2.03 -7.64
CA ALA A 68 -3.79 -1.23 -8.60
C ALA A 68 -2.32 -1.15 -8.17
N ARG A 69 -1.41 -1.05 -9.13
CA ARG A 69 0.04 -1.02 -8.88
C ARG A 69 0.66 0.12 -9.65
N THR A 70 1.64 0.76 -9.05
CA THR A 70 2.41 1.83 -9.66
C THR A 70 3.80 1.88 -9.04
N ARG A 71 4.69 2.65 -9.64
CA ARG A 71 6.04 2.89 -9.14
C ARG A 71 6.46 4.30 -9.54
N GLU A 72 7.19 4.98 -8.65
CA GLU A 72 7.81 6.24 -9.02
C GLU A 72 8.82 6.09 -10.18
N ASP A 73 8.90 7.12 -11.03
CA ASP A 73 9.86 7.25 -12.12
C ASP A 73 10.60 8.59 -12.00
N PRO A 74 11.94 8.62 -11.81
CA PRO A 74 12.81 7.45 -11.65
C PRO A 74 12.59 6.70 -10.34
N PRO A 75 12.92 5.40 -10.28
CA PRO A 75 12.73 4.62 -9.08
C PRO A 75 13.59 5.12 -7.91
N PHE A 76 13.09 4.94 -6.69
CA PHE A 76 13.76 5.33 -5.45
C PHE A 76 13.91 6.84 -5.25
N GLY A 77 12.97 7.62 -5.79
CA GLY A 77 12.83 9.06 -5.55
C GLY A 77 12.41 9.44 -4.13
N GLY A 78 12.09 8.43 -3.29
CA GLY A 78 11.74 8.61 -1.89
C GLY A 78 10.23 8.70 -1.64
N PRO A 79 9.82 8.90 -0.37
CA PRO A 79 8.41 8.78 0.01
C PRO A 79 7.47 9.72 -0.74
N VAL A 80 7.90 10.96 -1.01
CA VAL A 80 7.08 11.96 -1.71
C VAL A 80 6.84 11.55 -3.18
N ALA A 81 7.87 11.06 -3.87
CA ALA A 81 7.74 10.55 -5.22
C ALA A 81 6.79 9.34 -5.28
N GLY A 82 6.89 8.44 -4.29
CA GLY A 82 5.97 7.31 -4.18
C GLY A 82 4.52 7.72 -3.91
N ILE A 83 4.28 8.72 -3.06
CA ILE A 83 2.94 9.28 -2.84
C ILE A 83 2.39 9.88 -4.15
N ALA A 84 3.20 10.67 -4.85
CA ALA A 84 2.79 11.28 -6.11
C ALA A 84 2.40 10.23 -7.16
N ALA A 85 3.22 9.18 -7.32
CA ALA A 85 2.91 8.05 -8.21
C ALA A 85 1.64 7.29 -7.79
N GLY A 86 1.45 7.11 -6.48
CA GLY A 86 0.26 6.50 -5.90
C GLY A 86 -1.03 7.27 -6.18
N LEU A 87 -1.00 8.59 -5.94
CA LEU A 87 -2.13 9.48 -6.18
C LEU A 87 -2.48 9.55 -7.67
N ALA A 88 -1.49 9.65 -8.56
CA ALA A 88 -1.70 9.67 -10.00
C ALA A 88 -2.29 8.36 -10.57
N ALA A 89 -2.26 7.27 -9.80
CA ALA A 89 -2.88 5.99 -10.16
C ALA A 89 -4.29 5.82 -9.58
N LEU A 90 -4.75 6.75 -8.74
CA LEU A 90 -6.15 6.87 -8.35
C LEU A 90 -6.91 7.66 -9.42
N PRO A 91 -8.20 7.41 -9.62
CA PRO A 91 -9.02 8.20 -10.55
C PRO A 91 -9.46 9.52 -9.92
N ASP A 92 -9.79 10.49 -10.79
CA ASP A 92 -10.05 11.89 -10.45
C ASP A 92 -11.49 12.18 -9.96
N ASP A 93 -12.18 11.24 -9.30
CA ASP A 93 -13.61 11.35 -8.94
C ASP A 93 -13.95 12.62 -8.10
#